data_AF-A0A7S4DHM4-F1
#
_entry.id   AF-A0A7S4DHM4-F1
#
_cell.length_a   1.000
_cell.length_b   1.000
_cell.length_c   1.000
_cell.angle_alpha   90.00
_cell.angle_beta   90.00
_cell.angle_gamma   90.00
#
_symmetry.space_group_name_H-M   'P 1'
#
loop_
_entity.id
_entity.type
_entity.pdbx_description
1 polymer ?
#
loop_
_entity_poly.entity_id
_entity_poly.type
_entity_poly.pdbx_seq_one_letter_code
_entity_poly.pdbx_strand_id
1 'polypeptide(L)'
;MEAPGGPKTMNLPDDSKEWTAEHVARFVKTLGKGEVWQKYADLCVEMDLDGSTLTVATESHLTELGFHKIHANKVLHKLRQRSTQNVQREADLPFYLPLTQKEEERMKLFGNLYELMNLGTSKVQQALEKISSQKTQELSRLDKEFGKIQEKVSRERGRCAAMVLTQHQRLQKVLEQALQKIEENKSEARKA
;
A
#
# COMPACT_ATOMS: atom_id res chain seq x y z
N MET A 1 -41.63 -44.83 22.97
CA MET A 1 -41.19 -44.10 21.76
C MET A 1 -40.97 -42.67 22.17
N GLU A 2 -39.74 -42.33 22.55
CA GLU A 2 -39.39 -40.96 22.94
C GLU A 2 -38.39 -40.38 21.93
N ALA A 3 -38.82 -39.34 21.25
CA ALA A 3 -38.00 -38.25 20.74
C ALA A 3 -38.90 -37.00 20.87
N PRO A 4 -38.38 -35.82 21.27
CA PRO A 4 -37.16 -35.26 20.69
C PRO A 4 -36.20 -34.63 21.70
N GLY A 5 -34.92 -34.99 21.60
CA GLY A 5 -33.84 -34.18 22.15
C GLY A 5 -33.75 -32.87 21.38
N GLY A 6 -34.26 -31.79 21.98
CA GLY A 6 -34.04 -30.43 21.48
C GLY A 6 -32.54 -30.13 21.39
N PRO A 7 -32.10 -29.23 20.50
CA PRO A 7 -30.70 -28.90 20.35
C PRO A 7 -30.21 -28.27 21.65
N LYS A 8 -29.33 -28.99 22.36
CA LYS A 8 -28.57 -28.44 23.48
C LYS A 8 -27.94 -27.13 23.00
N THR A 9 -28.30 -26.02 23.63
CA THR A 9 -27.60 -24.75 23.49
C THR A 9 -26.21 -24.93 24.09
N MET A 10 -25.29 -25.53 23.33
CA MET A 10 -23.88 -25.51 23.67
C MET A 10 -23.41 -24.08 23.46
N ASN A 11 -23.27 -23.36 24.58
CA ASN A 11 -22.55 -22.11 24.63
C ASN A 11 -21.16 -22.35 24.03
N LEU A 12 -20.79 -21.55 23.02
CA LEU A 12 -19.44 -21.59 22.45
C LEU A 12 -18.45 -21.22 23.57
N PRO A 13 -17.38 -22.02 23.80
CA PRO A 13 -16.35 -21.67 24.78
C PRO A 13 -15.83 -20.24 24.56
N ASP A 14 -15.41 -19.59 25.63
CA ASP A 14 -14.91 -18.22 25.56
C ASP A 14 -13.53 -18.15 24.89
N ASP A 15 -12.65 -19.13 25.14
CA ASP A 15 -11.40 -19.23 24.38
C ASP A 15 -11.65 -19.93 23.03
N SER A 16 -11.40 -19.18 21.95
CA SER A 16 -11.43 -19.70 20.58
C SER A 16 -10.47 -20.86 20.33
N LYS A 17 -9.41 -21.02 21.14
CA LYS A 17 -8.47 -22.15 21.00
C LYS A 17 -9.04 -23.47 21.48
N GLU A 18 -10.06 -23.44 22.34
CA GLU A 18 -10.74 -24.62 22.88
C GLU A 18 -11.92 -25.07 22.01
N TRP A 19 -12.13 -24.44 20.86
CA TRP A 19 -13.22 -24.80 19.96
C TRP A 19 -12.92 -26.10 19.24
N THR A 20 -13.86 -27.03 19.28
CA THR A 20 -13.87 -28.21 18.42
C THR A 20 -14.32 -27.81 17.01
N ALA A 21 -14.20 -28.71 16.04
CA ALA A 21 -14.69 -28.49 14.68
C ALA A 21 -16.19 -28.13 14.66
N GLU A 22 -17.01 -28.69 15.55
CA GLU A 22 -18.43 -28.34 15.67
C GLU A 22 -18.66 -26.94 16.24
N HIS A 23 -17.78 -26.48 17.14
CA HIS A 23 -17.82 -25.10 17.65
C HIS A 23 -17.45 -24.11 16.54
N VAL A 24 -16.43 -24.40 15.75
CA VAL A 24 -16.04 -23.60 14.58
C VAL A 24 -17.16 -23.58 13.53
N ALA A 25 -17.75 -24.73 13.20
CA ALA A 25 -18.84 -24.83 12.25
C ALA A 25 -20.06 -23.99 12.66
N ARG A 26 -20.44 -24.04 13.94
CA ARG A 26 -21.51 -23.18 14.48
C ARG A 26 -21.15 -21.72 14.40
N PHE A 27 -19.92 -21.35 14.76
CA PHE A 27 -19.45 -19.97 14.63
C PHE A 27 -19.57 -19.48 13.19
N VAL A 28 -19.06 -20.24 12.21
CA VAL A 28 -19.13 -19.88 10.78
C VAL A 28 -20.58 -19.73 10.33
N LYS A 29 -21.48 -20.61 10.76
CA LYS A 29 -22.92 -20.52 10.48
C LYS A 29 -23.54 -19.23 11.03
N THR A 30 -23.06 -18.69 12.15
CA THR A 30 -23.58 -17.42 12.71
C THR A 30 -23.16 -16.18 11.92
N LEU A 31 -22.17 -16.26 11.03
CA LEU A 31 -21.62 -15.10 10.32
C LEU A 31 -22.46 -14.63 9.13
N GLY A 32 -23.45 -15.42 8.72
CA GLY A 32 -24.33 -15.07 7.60
C GLY A 32 -25.55 -15.96 7.49
N LYS A 33 -26.38 -15.69 6.49
CA LYS A 33 -27.61 -16.45 6.18
C LYS A 33 -27.48 -17.06 4.80
N GLY A 34 -28.16 -18.18 4.57
CA GLY A 34 -28.21 -18.88 3.29
C GLY A 34 -27.31 -20.12 3.22
N GLU A 35 -27.50 -20.92 2.17
CA GLU A 35 -26.88 -22.24 2.01
C GLU A 35 -25.35 -22.21 1.96
N VAL A 36 -24.76 -21.12 1.48
CA VAL A 36 -23.30 -20.97 1.38
C VAL A 36 -22.62 -21.06 2.75
N TRP A 37 -23.22 -20.47 3.80
CA TRP A 37 -22.68 -20.54 5.16
C TRP A 37 -22.89 -21.90 5.81
N GLN A 38 -23.95 -22.62 5.42
CA GLN A 38 -24.14 -24.01 5.83
C GLN A 38 -23.07 -24.91 5.21
N LYS A 39 -22.80 -24.77 3.90
CA LYS A 39 -21.73 -25.51 3.22
C LYS A 39 -20.36 -25.29 3.86
N TYR A 40 -20.05 -24.05 4.24
CA TYR A 40 -18.80 -23.77 4.94
C TYR A 40 -18.76 -24.35 6.36
N ALA A 41 -19.88 -24.37 7.07
CA ALA A 41 -19.95 -25.01 8.38
C ALA A 41 -19.75 -26.52 8.27
N ASP A 42 -20.39 -27.17 7.28
CA ASP A 42 -20.23 -28.61 7.03
C ASP A 42 -18.79 -28.93 6.66
N LEU A 43 -18.16 -28.12 5.80
CA LEU A 43 -16.76 -28.22 5.42
C LEU A 43 -15.80 -28.09 6.62
N CYS A 44 -16.10 -27.21 7.59
CA CYS A 44 -15.30 -27.12 8.82
C CYS A 44 -15.35 -28.41 9.65
N VAL A 45 -16.49 -29.11 9.66
CA VAL A 45 -16.60 -30.41 10.35
C VAL A 45 -15.90 -31.51 9.56
N GLU A 46 -16.10 -31.55 8.24
CA GLU A 46 -15.50 -32.55 7.35
C GLU A 46 -13.97 -32.51 7.39
N MET A 47 -13.40 -31.30 7.45
CA MET A 47 -11.95 -31.07 7.47
C MET A 47 -11.36 -31.02 8.88
N ASP A 48 -12.15 -31.32 9.91
CA ASP A 48 -11.78 -31.24 11.33
C ASP A 48 -11.09 -29.92 11.71
N LEU A 49 -11.63 -28.80 11.20
CA LEU A 49 -11.08 -27.47 11.42
C LEU A 49 -11.43 -26.99 12.83
N ASP A 50 -10.51 -27.20 13.77
CA ASP A 50 -10.65 -26.77 15.15
C ASP A 50 -10.27 -25.29 15.37
N GLY A 51 -10.55 -24.81 16.58
CA GLY A 51 -10.28 -23.45 17.01
C GLY A 51 -8.81 -23.09 17.04
N SER A 52 -7.96 -24.05 17.44
CA SER A 52 -6.52 -23.86 17.51
C SER A 52 -5.96 -23.58 16.10
N THR A 53 -6.37 -24.37 15.11
CA THR A 53 -5.98 -24.21 13.70
C THR A 53 -6.56 -22.94 13.11
N LEU A 54 -7.83 -22.62 13.41
CA LEU A 54 -8.49 -21.42 12.89
C LEU A 54 -7.84 -20.12 13.42
N THR A 55 -7.33 -20.10 14.66
CA THR A 55 -6.68 -18.92 15.24
C THR A 55 -5.35 -18.55 14.56
N VAL A 56 -4.67 -19.53 13.95
CA VAL A 56 -3.42 -19.32 13.20
C VAL A 56 -3.63 -19.35 11.68
N ALA A 57 -4.85 -19.61 11.22
CA ALA A 57 -5.17 -19.71 9.80
C ALA A 57 -5.02 -18.37 9.08
N THR A 58 -4.45 -18.43 7.87
CA THR A 58 -4.39 -17.29 6.96
C THR A 58 -5.59 -17.32 6.01
N GLU A 59 -5.79 -16.22 5.28
CA GLU A 59 -6.77 -16.16 4.20
C GLU A 59 -6.55 -17.29 3.18
N SER A 60 -5.28 -17.56 2.81
CA SER A 60 -4.91 -18.61 1.85
C SER A 60 -5.39 -19.98 2.31
N HIS A 61 -5.15 -20.31 3.60
CA HIS A 61 -5.54 -21.60 4.16
C HIS A 61 -7.06 -21.82 4.06
N LEU A 62 -7.87 -20.80 4.35
CA LEU A 62 -9.33 -20.92 4.22
C LEU A 62 -9.78 -20.99 2.77
N THR A 63 -9.12 -20.27 1.85
CA THR A 63 -9.45 -20.36 0.42
C THR A 63 -9.10 -21.73 -0.17
N GLU A 64 -8.01 -22.34 0.28
CA GLU A 64 -7.60 -23.70 -0.09
C GLU A 64 -8.59 -24.76 0.41
N LEU A 65 -9.21 -24.53 1.58
CA LEU A 65 -10.30 -25.36 2.07
C LEU A 65 -11.60 -25.20 1.25
N GLY A 66 -11.72 -24.17 0.41
CA GLY A 66 -12.88 -23.94 -0.44
C GLY A 66 -13.73 -22.73 -0.05
N PHE A 67 -13.27 -21.89 0.88
CA PHE A 67 -13.94 -20.63 1.19
C PHE A 67 -13.70 -19.61 0.08
N HIS A 68 -14.75 -18.89 -0.32
CA HIS A 68 -14.56 -17.70 -1.12
C HIS A 68 -13.77 -16.63 -0.34
N LYS A 69 -12.83 -15.97 -1.01
CA LYS A 69 -11.89 -14.96 -0.44
C LYS A 69 -12.55 -13.96 0.52
N ILE A 70 -13.70 -13.41 0.12
CA ILE A 70 -14.45 -12.42 0.91
C ILE A 70 -15.00 -13.04 2.21
N HIS A 71 -15.45 -14.29 2.14
CA HIS A 71 -16.03 -14.99 3.29
C HIS A 71 -14.94 -15.48 4.25
N ALA A 72 -13.79 -15.95 3.74
CA ALA A 72 -12.60 -16.27 4.53
C ALA A 72 -12.15 -15.07 5.39
N ASN A 73 -12.05 -13.89 4.75
CA ASN A 73 -11.71 -12.65 5.46
C ASN A 73 -12.75 -12.27 6.52
N LYS A 74 -14.03 -12.47 6.25
CA LYS A 74 -15.11 -12.20 7.22
C LYS A 74 -15.00 -13.10 8.45
N VAL A 75 -14.69 -14.39 8.28
CA VAL A 75 -14.48 -15.36 9.36
C VAL A 75 -13.31 -14.94 10.24
N LEU A 76 -12.14 -14.70 9.65
CA LEU A 76 -10.93 -14.30 10.39
C LEU A 76 -11.10 -12.96 11.10
N HIS A 77 -11.75 -11.99 10.44
CA HIS A 77 -12.01 -10.69 11.05
C HIS A 77 -12.94 -10.80 12.27
N LYS A 78 -14.01 -11.60 12.17
CA LYS A 78 -14.96 -11.79 13.28
C LYS A 78 -14.37 -12.61 14.42
N LEU A 79 -13.48 -13.56 14.12
CA LEU A 79 -12.74 -14.31 15.13
C LEU A 79 -11.85 -13.36 15.95
N ARG A 80 -11.05 -12.52 15.27
CA ARG A 80 -10.18 -11.52 15.90
C ARG A 80 -10.97 -10.53 16.76
N GLN A 81 -12.11 -10.03 16.25
CA GLN A 81 -12.99 -9.14 17.02
C GLN A 81 -13.50 -9.80 18.32
N ARG A 82 -13.84 -11.10 18.27
CA ARG A 82 -14.30 -11.84 19.47
C ARG A 82 -13.18 -12.03 20.48
N SER A 83 -11.97 -12.36 20.03
CA SER A 83 -10.80 -12.42 20.90
C SER A 83 -10.52 -11.07 21.57
N THR A 84 -10.66 -9.96 20.84
CA THR A 84 -10.50 -8.60 21.41
C THR A 84 -11.62 -8.22 22.38
N GLN A 85 -12.88 -8.63 22.11
CA GLN A 85 -14.00 -8.39 23.03
C GLN A 85 -13.91 -9.19 24.33
N ASN A 86 -13.32 -10.39 24.31
CA ASN A 86 -13.09 -11.18 25.54
C ASN A 86 -12.00 -10.57 26.42
N VAL A 87 -10.95 -9.98 25.83
CA VAL A 87 -9.95 -9.17 26.58
C VAL A 87 -10.61 -7.97 27.28
N GLN A 88 -11.71 -7.44 26.71
CA GLN A 88 -12.45 -6.33 27.30
C GLN A 88 -13.46 -6.75 28.38
N ARG A 89 -13.91 -8.01 28.43
CA ARG A 89 -14.78 -8.54 29.49
C ARG A 89 -14.01 -9.00 30.72
N GLU A 90 -12.79 -9.49 30.57
CA GLU A 90 -11.91 -9.80 31.72
C GLU A 90 -11.41 -8.54 32.45
N ALA A 91 -11.47 -7.38 31.80
CA ALA A 91 -11.12 -6.09 32.41
C ALA A 91 -12.15 -5.57 33.44
N ASP A 92 -13.35 -6.16 33.54
CA ASP A 92 -14.41 -5.75 34.46
C ASP A 92 -14.42 -6.54 35.80
N LEU A 93 -13.48 -7.45 36.01
CA LEU A 93 -13.25 -8.11 37.32
C LEU A 93 -11.95 -7.56 37.93
N PRO A 94 -12.01 -6.73 38.99
CA PRO A 94 -10.81 -6.25 39.65
C PRO A 94 -10.24 -7.34 40.54
N PHE A 95 -9.48 -8.27 39.96
CA PHE A 95 -8.50 -9.05 40.71
C PHE A 95 -7.17 -8.29 40.69
N TYR A 96 -7.06 -7.30 41.59
CA TYR A 96 -5.76 -6.72 41.90
C TYR A 96 -4.99 -7.72 42.76
N LEU A 97 -4.20 -8.59 42.13
CA LEU A 97 -3.00 -9.07 42.80
C LEU A 97 -2.13 -7.85 43.07
N PRO A 98 -1.75 -7.55 44.32
CA PRO A 98 -0.76 -6.53 44.59
C PRO A 98 0.50 -6.92 43.82
N LEU A 99 0.98 -6.04 42.94
CA LEU A 99 2.28 -6.20 42.31
C LEU A 99 3.30 -6.36 43.42
N THR A 100 4.15 -7.37 43.32
CA THR A 100 5.31 -7.44 44.21
C THR A 100 6.16 -6.19 43.95
N GLN A 101 6.89 -5.71 44.97
CA GLN A 101 7.76 -4.52 44.83
C GLN A 101 8.72 -4.64 43.62
N LYS A 102 9.15 -5.87 43.33
CA LYS A 102 10.00 -6.21 42.16
C LYS A 102 9.25 -6.06 40.83
N GLU A 103 7.95 -6.31 40.77
CA GLU A 103 7.13 -6.13 39.57
C GLU A 103 6.80 -4.66 39.34
N GLU A 104 6.57 -3.87 40.39
CA GLU A 104 6.43 -2.42 40.28
C GLU A 104 7.70 -1.75 39.73
N GLU A 105 8.87 -2.15 40.24
CA GLU A 105 10.17 -1.68 39.74
C GLU A 105 10.39 -2.07 38.27
N ARG A 106 10.03 -3.31 37.89
CA ARG A 106 10.08 -3.75 36.49
C ARG A 106 9.14 -2.93 35.60
N MET A 107 7.91 -2.68 36.03
CA MET A 107 6.96 -1.85 35.28
C MET A 107 7.48 -0.43 35.08
N LYS A 108 8.07 0.18 36.12
CA LYS A 108 8.70 1.52 36.00
C LYS A 108 9.85 1.51 35.00
N LEU A 109 10.70 0.48 35.02
CA LEU A 109 11.77 0.33 34.04
C LEU A 109 11.23 0.19 32.61
N PHE A 110 10.16 -0.60 32.39
CA PHE A 110 9.52 -0.72 31.08
C PHE A 110 8.88 0.59 30.62
N GLY A 111 8.23 1.33 31.52
CA GLY A 111 7.68 2.67 31.22
C GLY A 111 8.78 3.64 30.77
N ASN A 112 9.87 3.72 31.52
CA ASN A 112 11.02 4.57 31.17
C ASN A 112 11.65 4.15 29.83
N LEU A 113 11.77 2.84 29.58
CA LEU A 113 12.31 2.32 28.32
C LEU A 113 11.39 2.66 27.14
N TYR A 114 10.07 2.56 27.33
CA TYR A 114 9.07 2.91 26.33
C TYR A 114 9.11 4.41 25.99
N GLU A 115 9.21 5.28 27.00
CA GLU A 115 9.38 6.72 26.80
C GLU A 115 10.68 7.04 26.03
N LEU A 116 11.79 6.37 26.38
CA LEU A 116 13.07 6.56 25.70
C LEU A 116 13.00 6.13 24.23
N MET A 117 12.37 4.99 23.95
CA MET A 117 12.16 4.51 22.58
C MET A 117 11.26 5.45 21.78
N ASN A 118 10.19 5.97 22.37
CA ASN A 118 9.31 6.94 21.71
C ASN A 118 10.02 8.25 21.42
N LEU A 119 10.83 8.74 22.36
CA LEU A 119 11.64 9.93 22.15
C LEU A 119 12.66 9.72 21.02
N GLY A 120 13.32 8.56 20.99
CA GLY A 120 14.23 8.17 19.92
C GLY A 120 13.53 8.12 18.56
N THR A 121 12.39 7.44 18.49
CA THR A 121 11.57 7.32 17.28
C THR A 121 11.10 8.69 16.78
N SER A 122 10.64 9.55 17.68
CA SER A 122 10.23 10.92 17.34
C SER A 122 11.37 11.76 16.78
N LYS A 123 12.57 11.69 17.38
CA LYS A 123 13.75 12.43 16.86
C LYS A 123 14.15 11.95 15.47
N VAL A 124 14.13 10.63 15.23
CA VAL A 124 14.42 10.05 13.92
C VAL A 124 13.37 10.51 12.89
N GLN A 125 12.09 10.51 13.27
CA GLN A 125 11.01 10.93 12.39
C GLN A 125 11.11 12.42 12.03
N GLN A 126 11.43 13.29 13.00
CA GLN A 126 11.70 14.71 12.73
C GLN A 126 12.91 14.92 11.82
N ALA A 127 13.98 14.13 11.98
CA ALA A 127 15.15 14.22 11.10
C ALA A 127 14.82 13.79 9.67
N LEU A 128 14.03 12.73 9.50
CA LEU A 128 13.52 12.27 8.20
C LEU A 128 12.66 13.32 7.50
N GLU A 129 11.74 13.96 8.22
CA GLU A 129 10.91 15.05 7.68
C GLU A 129 11.75 16.26 7.23
N LYS A 130 12.78 16.63 8.01
CA LYS A 130 13.73 17.69 7.63
C LYS A 130 14.52 17.33 6.37
N ILE A 131 15.05 16.11 6.28
CA ILE A 131 15.78 15.65 5.08
C ILE A 131 14.86 15.62 3.86
N SER A 132 13.62 15.15 4.02
CA SER A 132 12.62 15.10 2.96
C SER A 132 12.26 16.49 2.43
N SER A 133 12.05 17.46 3.33
CA SER A 133 11.74 18.84 2.94
C SER A 133 12.93 19.52 2.25
N GLN A 134 14.15 19.36 2.77
CA GLN A 134 15.38 19.85 2.12
C GLN A 134 15.57 19.24 0.73
N LYS A 135 15.42 17.92 0.59
CA LYS A 135 15.51 17.23 -0.71
C LYS A 135 14.51 17.80 -1.70
N THR A 136 13.26 18.01 -1.28
CA THR A 136 12.20 18.54 -2.14
C THR A 136 12.50 19.98 -2.58
N GLN A 137 13.05 20.80 -1.68
CA GLN A 137 13.45 22.17 -1.99
C GLN A 137 14.60 22.21 -3.01
N GLU A 138 15.63 21.38 -2.83
CA GLU A 138 16.76 21.30 -3.75
C GLU A 138 16.34 20.78 -5.13
N LEU A 139 15.46 19.77 -5.19
CA LEU A 139 14.90 19.30 -6.46
C LEU A 139 14.11 20.41 -7.18
N SER A 140 13.26 21.15 -6.46
CA SER A 140 12.53 22.28 -7.05
C SER A 140 13.46 23.38 -7.57
N ARG A 141 14.59 23.61 -6.90
CA ARG A 141 15.61 24.56 -7.32
C ARG A 141 16.31 24.08 -8.60
N LEU A 142 16.74 22.82 -8.63
CA LEU A 142 17.37 22.19 -9.79
C LEU A 142 16.46 22.22 -11.02
N ASP A 143 15.17 21.89 -10.86
CA ASP A 143 14.20 21.94 -11.97
C ASP A 143 14.07 23.35 -12.56
N LYS A 144 14.05 24.38 -11.70
CA LYS A 144 14.00 25.78 -12.16
C LYS A 144 15.28 26.18 -12.89
N GLU A 145 16.45 25.78 -12.40
CA GLU A 145 17.73 26.06 -13.04
C GLU A 145 17.85 25.33 -14.39
N PHE A 146 17.44 24.06 -14.44
CA PHE A 146 17.40 23.28 -15.66
C PHE A 146 16.45 23.90 -16.69
N GLY A 147 15.26 24.34 -16.29
CA GLY A 147 14.32 25.04 -17.17
C GLY A 147 14.92 26.31 -17.79
N LYS A 148 15.65 27.11 -17.01
CA LYS A 148 16.36 28.30 -17.52
C LYS A 148 17.43 27.93 -18.56
N ILE A 149 18.18 26.87 -18.31
CA ILE A 149 19.20 26.39 -19.26
C ILE A 149 18.53 25.90 -20.55
N GLN A 150 17.46 25.12 -20.43
CA GLN A 150 16.72 24.61 -21.59
C GLN A 150 16.12 25.75 -22.44
N GLU A 151 15.59 26.79 -21.81
CA GLU A 151 15.10 27.97 -22.52
C GLU A 151 16.24 28.70 -23.26
N LYS A 152 17.39 28.88 -22.59
CA LYS A 152 18.57 29.49 -23.20
C LYS A 152 19.08 28.69 -24.41
N VAL A 153 19.17 27.38 -24.28
CA VAL A 153 19.56 26.47 -25.38
C VAL A 153 18.58 26.58 -26.55
N SER A 154 17.29 26.56 -26.27
CA SER A 154 16.25 26.67 -27.31
C SER A 154 16.33 28.00 -28.05
N ARG A 155 16.56 29.09 -27.32
CA ARG A 155 16.72 30.44 -27.89
C ARG A 155 17.94 30.55 -28.78
N GLU A 156 19.10 30.06 -28.32
CA GLU A 156 20.34 30.10 -29.12
C GLU A 156 20.26 29.18 -30.35
N ARG A 157 19.62 28.02 -30.22
CA ARG A 157 19.34 27.14 -31.37
C ARG A 157 18.47 27.85 -32.41
N GLY A 158 17.42 28.56 -31.98
CA GLY A 158 16.58 29.37 -32.86
C GLY A 158 17.35 30.49 -33.58
N ARG A 159 18.21 31.21 -32.85
CA ARG A 159 19.09 32.24 -33.43
C ARG A 159 20.03 31.67 -34.47
N CYS A 160 20.70 30.55 -34.15
CA CYS A 160 21.59 29.88 -35.08
C CYS A 160 20.86 29.42 -36.36
N ALA A 161 19.68 28.81 -36.22
CA ALA A 161 18.86 28.41 -37.36
C ALA A 161 18.46 29.60 -38.24
N ALA A 162 18.06 30.74 -37.63
CA ALA A 162 17.72 31.96 -38.36
C ALA A 162 18.94 32.56 -39.10
N MET A 163 20.13 32.56 -38.47
CA MET A 163 21.37 33.00 -39.11
C MET A 163 21.73 32.13 -40.31
N VAL A 164 21.67 30.81 -40.15
CA VAL A 164 21.95 29.87 -41.25
C VAL A 164 20.97 30.07 -42.40
N LEU A 165 19.68 30.20 -42.11
CA LEU A 165 18.66 30.44 -43.13
C LEU A 165 18.91 31.75 -43.88
N THR A 166 19.24 32.82 -43.16
CA THR A 166 19.51 34.14 -43.75
C THR A 166 20.74 34.10 -44.66
N GLN A 167 21.82 33.42 -44.23
CA GLN A 167 23.02 33.25 -45.04
C GLN A 167 22.75 32.40 -46.28
N HIS A 168 21.98 31.31 -46.13
CA HIS A 168 21.59 30.48 -47.25
C HIS A 168 20.80 31.27 -48.30
N GLN A 169 19.79 32.04 -47.88
CA GLN A 169 19.01 32.90 -48.78
C GLN A 169 19.89 33.96 -49.48
N ARG A 170 20.86 34.54 -48.76
CA ARG A 170 21.80 35.50 -49.36
C ARG A 170 22.66 34.86 -50.44
N LEU A 171 23.24 33.70 -50.15
CA LEU A 171 24.08 32.97 -51.11
C LEU A 171 23.27 32.51 -52.33
N GLN A 172 22.03 32.07 -52.12
CA GLN A 172 21.13 31.68 -53.19
C GLN A 172 20.86 32.86 -54.15
N LYS A 173 20.55 34.05 -53.62
CA LYS A 173 20.36 35.26 -54.46
C LYS A 173 21.62 35.62 -55.25
N VAL A 174 22.81 35.53 -54.64
CA VAL A 174 24.07 35.79 -55.34
C VAL A 174 24.28 34.79 -56.47
N LEU A 175 23.97 33.51 -56.24
CA LEU A 175 24.08 32.46 -57.26
C LEU A 175 23.09 32.70 -58.41
N GLU A 176 21.84 33.02 -58.11
CA GLU A 176 20.81 33.34 -59.11
C GLU A 176 21.23 34.53 -59.99
N GLN A 177 21.74 35.61 -59.39
CA GLN A 177 22.27 36.76 -60.12
C GLN A 177 23.47 36.42 -60.99
N ALA A 178 24.38 35.56 -60.51
CA ALA A 178 25.53 35.13 -61.29
C ALA A 178 25.12 34.27 -62.50
N LEU A 179 24.17 33.34 -62.32
CA LEU A 179 23.62 32.53 -63.40
C LEU A 179 22.94 33.39 -64.47
N GLN A 180 22.16 34.39 -64.05
CA GLN A 180 21.49 35.30 -64.98
C GLN A 180 22.50 36.08 -65.83
N LYS A 181 23.56 36.64 -65.22
CA LYS A 181 24.64 37.33 -65.95
C LYS A 181 25.36 36.42 -66.94
N ILE A 182 25.60 35.16 -66.59
CA ILE A 182 26.22 34.18 -67.50
C ILE A 182 25.32 33.95 -68.72
N GLU A 183 24.00 33.86 -68.52
CA GLU A 183 23.05 33.65 -69.60
C GLU A 183 22.93 34.89 -70.49
N GLU A 184 22.91 36.08 -69.91
CA GLU A 184 22.95 37.36 -70.64
C GLU A 184 24.22 37.43 -71.52
N ASN A 185 25.40 37.20 -70.95
CA ASN A 185 26.67 37.20 -71.68
C ASN A 185 26.70 36.14 -72.80
N LYS A 186 26.17 34.93 -72.57
CA LYS A 186 26.05 33.91 -73.61
C LYS A 186 25.14 34.34 -74.74
N SER A 187 24.04 35.04 -74.43
CA SER A 187 23.10 35.53 -75.42
C SER A 187 23.70 36.65 -76.27
N GLU A 188 24.50 37.53 -75.67
CA GLU A 188 25.22 38.59 -76.38
C GLU A 188 26.31 38.02 -77.29
N ALA A 189 27.09 37.06 -76.80
CA ALA A 189 28.12 36.37 -77.58
C ALA A 189 27.56 35.59 -78.78
N ARG A 190 26.29 35.19 -78.77
CA ARG A 190 25.61 34.57 -79.92
C ARG A 190 25.09 35.58 -80.95
N LYS A 191 24.98 36.85 -80.57
CA LYS A 191 24.49 37.93 -81.43
C LYS A 191 25.63 38.71 -82.10
N ALA A 192 26.82 38.70 -81.51
CA ALA A 192 28.06 39.26 -82.06
C ALA A 192 28.69 38.29 -83.07
#